data_AF-A0A8D2LZ49-F1
#
_entry.id   AF-A0A8D2LZ49-F1
#
_cell.length_a   1.000
_cell.length_b   1.000
_cell.length_c   1.000
_cell.angle_alpha   90.00
_cell.angle_beta   90.00
_cell.angle_gamma   90.00
#
_symmetry.space_group_name_H-M   'P 1'
#
loop_
_entity.id
_entity.type
_entity.pdbx_description
1 polymer ?
#
loop_
_entity_poly.entity_id
_entity_poly.type
_entity_poly.pdbx_seq_one_letter_code
_entity_poly.pdbx_strand_id
1 'polypeptide(L)'
;MLNVPSSAFPAPASQQRVALAGRSKVPLKPGRSLMDWIRLTKSGKDLAGLKGRLVEVTEEELAKHNTKDDCWICIRGLVYNVTPYMEYHPGGEDELMKAAGADGTDLFDQVTAAKWYPRFFRKLF
;
A
#
# COMPACT_ATOMS: atom_id res chain seq x y z
N MET A 1 22.06 28.73 35.07
CA MET A 1 22.26 27.71 34.02
C MET A 1 21.43 26.50 34.40
N LEU A 2 20.34 26.20 33.67
CA LEU A 2 19.49 25.05 33.98
C LEU A 2 20.04 23.82 33.25
N ASN A 3 20.50 22.83 34.03
CA ASN A 3 20.97 21.54 33.56
C ASN A 3 19.75 20.69 33.18
N VAL A 4 19.50 20.51 31.88
CA VAL A 4 18.46 19.60 31.40
C VAL A 4 19.11 18.22 31.28
N PRO A 5 18.75 17.23 32.12
CA PRO A 5 19.24 15.87 31.91
C PRO A 5 18.67 15.37 30.58
N SER A 6 19.57 15.01 29.66
CA SER A 6 19.23 14.34 28.41
C SER A 6 18.55 13.02 28.78
N SER A 7 17.22 13.04 28.92
CA SER A 7 16.45 11.81 29.02
C SER A 7 16.68 11.07 27.71
N ALA A 8 17.46 9.99 27.78
CA ALA A 8 17.76 9.14 26.65
C ALA A 8 16.45 8.50 26.20
N PHE A 9 15.74 9.21 25.34
CA PHE A 9 14.58 8.70 24.66
C PHE A 9 15.04 7.62 23.67
N PRO A 10 14.34 6.49 23.61
CA PRO A 10 13.16 6.13 24.40
C PRO A 10 13.52 5.48 25.75
N ALA A 11 12.66 5.63 26.76
CA ALA A 11 12.86 5.10 28.11
C ALA A 11 13.13 3.58 28.15
N PRO A 12 13.86 3.05 29.17
CA PRO A 12 14.22 1.63 29.26
C PRO A 12 13.04 0.65 29.24
N ALA A 13 11.89 1.06 29.75
CA ALA A 13 10.65 0.28 29.76
C ALA A 13 9.69 0.65 28.61
N SER A 14 10.13 1.46 27.64
CA SER A 14 9.28 1.84 26.51
C SER A 14 8.96 0.61 25.66
N GLN A 15 7.68 0.41 25.37
CA GLN A 15 7.21 -0.56 24.37
C GLN A 15 7.86 -0.34 23.00
N GLN A 16 8.43 0.85 22.73
CA GLN A 16 9.22 1.12 21.52
C GLN A 16 10.54 0.34 21.45
N ARG A 17 11.06 -0.17 22.58
CA ARG A 17 12.23 -1.06 22.63
C ARG A 17 11.83 -2.54 22.46
N VAL A 18 10.60 -2.90 22.80
CA VAL A 18 10.06 -4.27 22.67
C VAL A 18 9.39 -4.43 21.31
N ALA A 19 10.18 -4.34 20.24
CA ALA A 19 9.78 -4.78 18.92
C ALA A 19 10.70 -5.94 18.47
N LEU A 20 10.62 -7.05 19.19
CA LEU A 20 11.19 -8.33 18.77
C LEU A 20 10.19 -9.06 17.85
N ALA A 21 10.00 -8.48 16.67
CA ALA A 21 9.62 -9.20 15.45
C ALA A 21 10.04 -8.27 14.31
N GLY A 22 11.12 -8.65 13.62
CA GLY A 22 11.68 -7.87 12.53
C GLY A 22 10.66 -7.70 11.41
N ARG A 23 9.91 -6.60 11.44
CA ARG A 23 9.17 -6.14 10.27
C ARG A 23 10.21 -5.66 9.27
N SER A 24 10.54 -6.51 8.30
CA SER A 24 11.32 -6.17 7.12
C SER A 24 10.59 -5.06 6.36
N LYS A 25 10.96 -3.81 6.62
CA LYS A 25 10.49 -2.67 5.82
C LYS A 25 11.31 -2.67 4.54
N VAL A 26 10.65 -2.89 3.41
CA VAL A 26 11.29 -2.71 2.11
C VAL A 26 11.67 -1.23 1.99
N PRO A 27 12.94 -0.89 1.73
CA PRO A 27 13.35 0.50 1.55
C PRO A 27 12.69 1.07 0.29
N LEU A 28 11.95 2.15 0.45
CA LEU A 28 11.30 2.86 -0.67
C LEU A 28 12.33 3.72 -1.41
N LYS A 29 12.18 3.84 -2.74
CA LYS A 29 12.97 4.77 -3.55
C LYS A 29 12.71 6.22 -3.08
N PRO A 30 13.69 7.14 -3.20
CA PRO A 30 13.46 8.56 -2.93
C PRO A 30 12.25 9.08 -3.73
N GLY A 31 11.35 9.82 -3.09
CA GLY A 31 10.12 10.34 -3.71
C GLY A 31 9.01 9.30 -3.96
N ARG A 32 9.15 8.08 -3.42
CA ARG A 32 8.12 7.03 -3.48
C ARG A 32 7.52 6.73 -2.11
N SER A 33 7.48 7.73 -1.24
CA SER A 33 6.76 7.59 0.03
C SER A 33 5.26 7.54 -0.20
N LEU A 34 4.54 7.04 0.81
CA LEU A 34 3.08 7.07 0.84
C LEU A 34 2.50 8.51 0.71
N MET A 35 3.23 9.51 1.18
CA MET A 35 2.83 10.91 1.02
C MET A 35 3.00 11.38 -0.42
N ASP A 36 4.02 10.90 -1.13
CA ASP A 36 4.21 11.18 -2.55
C ASP A 36 3.11 10.53 -3.39
N TRP A 37 2.67 9.32 -3.00
CA TRP A 37 1.49 8.69 -3.60
C TRP A 37 0.23 9.54 -3.40
N ILE A 38 -0.04 10.01 -2.18
CA ILE A 38 -1.21 10.87 -1.91
C ILE A 38 -1.16 12.18 -2.71
N ARG A 39 0.03 12.74 -2.93
CA ARG A 39 0.20 13.93 -3.81
C ARG A 39 -0.11 13.57 -5.26
N LEU A 40 0.34 12.40 -5.73
CA LEU A 40 0.09 11.92 -7.07
C LEU A 40 -1.41 11.69 -7.32
N THR A 41 -2.13 11.02 -6.41
CA THR A 41 -3.58 10.78 -6.58
C THR A 41 -4.39 12.07 -6.57
N LYS A 42 -3.93 13.11 -5.89
CA LYS A 42 -4.55 14.45 -5.89
C LYS A 42 -4.20 15.31 -7.10
N SER A 43 -3.26 14.89 -7.95
CA SER A 43 -2.85 15.66 -9.12
C SER A 43 -3.91 15.74 -10.23
N GLY A 44 -4.95 14.89 -10.17
CA GLY A 44 -5.95 14.76 -11.22
C GLY A 44 -5.47 13.94 -12.42
N LYS A 45 -4.28 13.34 -12.36
CA LYS A 45 -3.79 12.40 -13.37
C LYS A 45 -4.68 11.16 -13.39
N ASP A 46 -5.16 10.78 -14.57
CA ASP A 46 -5.87 9.52 -14.77
C ASP A 46 -4.87 8.36 -14.73
N LEU A 47 -4.77 7.72 -13.56
CA LEU A 47 -3.86 6.60 -13.33
C LEU A 47 -4.42 5.27 -13.85
N ALA A 48 -5.75 5.16 -13.98
CA ALA A 48 -6.41 3.96 -14.48
C ALA A 48 -6.60 3.97 -16.01
N GLY A 49 -6.49 5.13 -16.66
CA GLY A 49 -6.70 5.29 -18.10
C GLY A 49 -8.18 5.21 -18.52
N LEU A 50 -9.10 5.18 -17.55
CA LEU A 50 -10.53 4.96 -17.77
C LEU A 50 -11.30 6.25 -18.02
N LYS A 51 -10.66 7.42 -17.90
CA LYS A 51 -11.27 8.75 -18.00
C LYS A 51 -12.45 8.93 -17.04
N GLY A 52 -12.34 8.34 -15.84
CA GLY A 52 -13.37 8.38 -14.80
C GLY A 52 -14.57 7.46 -15.03
N ARG A 53 -14.49 6.51 -15.98
CA ARG A 53 -15.55 5.52 -16.22
C ARG A 53 -15.35 4.28 -15.34
N LEU A 54 -16.44 3.78 -14.78
CA LEU A 54 -16.50 2.45 -14.18
C LEU A 54 -16.70 1.42 -15.30
N VAL A 55 -15.88 0.38 -15.29
CA VAL A 55 -15.91 -0.70 -16.28
C VAL A 55 -16.14 -2.01 -15.54
N GLU A 56 -17.00 -2.85 -16.10
CA GLU A 56 -17.20 -4.21 -15.61
C GLU A 56 -16.03 -5.08 -16.07
N VAL A 57 -15.40 -5.78 -15.14
CA VAL A 57 -14.22 -6.60 -15.39
C VAL A 57 -14.57 -8.04 -15.04
N THR A 58 -14.43 -8.93 -16.01
CA THR A 58 -14.58 -10.37 -15.79
C THR A 58 -13.32 -10.95 -15.17
N GLU A 59 -13.42 -12.12 -14.53
CA GLU A 59 -12.24 -12.82 -14.01
C GLU A 59 -11.22 -13.15 -15.10
N GLU A 60 -11.69 -13.48 -16.31
CA GLU A 60 -10.84 -13.74 -17.47
C GLU A 60 -10.07 -12.49 -17.92
N GLU A 61 -10.70 -11.32 -17.85
CA GLU A 61 -10.03 -10.06 -18.16
C GLU A 61 -9.02 -9.71 -17.07
N LEU A 62 -9.42 -9.83 -15.79
CA LEU A 62 -8.54 -9.59 -14.65
C LEU A 62 -7.26 -10.43 -14.73
N ALA A 63 -7.38 -11.72 -15.09
CA ALA A 63 -6.25 -12.65 -15.20
C ALA A 63 -5.19 -12.25 -16.24
N LYS A 64 -5.52 -11.38 -17.21
CA LYS A 64 -4.55 -10.86 -18.19
C LYS A 64 -3.60 -9.83 -17.60
N HIS A 65 -4.00 -9.15 -16.53
CA HIS A 65 -3.25 -8.06 -15.90
C HIS A 65 -2.47 -8.58 -14.69
N ASN A 66 -1.49 -9.45 -14.95
CA ASN A 66 -0.75 -10.18 -13.93
C ASN A 66 0.77 -9.90 -13.90
N THR A 67 1.22 -8.83 -14.56
CA THR A 67 2.65 -8.48 -14.66
C THR A 67 2.97 -7.20 -13.92
N LYS A 68 4.23 -6.95 -13.54
CA LYS A 68 4.59 -5.74 -12.78
C LYS A 68 4.21 -4.44 -13.50
N ASP A 69 4.36 -4.40 -14.82
CA ASP A 69 4.06 -3.23 -15.64
C ASP A 69 2.59 -3.17 -16.09
N ASP A 70 1.81 -4.21 -15.76
CA ASP A 70 0.37 -4.31 -15.99
C ASP A 70 -0.27 -5.27 -14.98
N CYS A 71 -0.55 -4.75 -13.77
CA CYS A 71 -1.05 -5.52 -12.63
C CYS A 71 -2.35 -4.94 -12.11
N TRP A 72 -3.40 -5.75 -12.15
CA TRP A 72 -4.68 -5.45 -11.53
C TRP A 72 -4.97 -6.46 -10.42
N ILE A 73 -5.69 -6.03 -9.39
CA ILE A 73 -6.06 -6.86 -8.26
C ILE A 73 -7.52 -6.61 -7.93
N CYS A 74 -8.30 -7.69 -7.73
CA CYS A 74 -9.63 -7.59 -7.15
C CYS A 74 -9.54 -7.59 -5.62
N ILE A 75 -10.20 -6.64 -4.98
CA ILE A 75 -10.36 -6.59 -3.52
C ILE A 75 -11.82 -6.32 -3.22
N ARG A 76 -12.49 -7.28 -2.57
CA ARG A 76 -13.91 -7.20 -2.17
C ARG A 76 -14.85 -6.84 -3.31
N GLY A 77 -14.61 -7.45 -4.48
CA GLY A 77 -15.42 -7.26 -5.70
C GLY A 77 -15.12 -5.98 -6.49
N LEU A 78 -14.10 -5.22 -6.11
CA LEU A 78 -13.62 -4.06 -6.89
C LEU A 78 -12.25 -4.34 -7.48
N VAL A 79 -12.12 -4.12 -8.78
CA VAL A 79 -10.86 -4.28 -9.50
C VAL A 79 -10.08 -2.96 -9.51
N TYR A 80 -8.83 -3.02 -9.08
CA TYR A 80 -7.93 -1.89 -9.00
C TYR A 80 -6.72 -2.10 -9.91
N ASN A 81 -6.41 -1.11 -10.75
CA ASN A 81 -5.13 -1.04 -11.43
C ASN A 81 -4.05 -0.59 -10.43
N VAL A 82 -3.20 -1.53 -10.01
CA VAL A 82 -2.17 -1.29 -8.99
C VAL A 82 -0.78 -1.04 -9.60
N THR A 83 -0.63 -1.15 -10.93
CA THR A 83 0.61 -0.83 -11.67
C THR A 83 1.29 0.47 -11.19
N PRO A 84 0.60 1.64 -11.14
CA PRO A 84 1.24 2.88 -10.70
C PRO A 84 1.64 2.87 -9.22
N TYR A 85 1.03 2.00 -8.41
CA TYR A 85 1.24 1.91 -6.97
C TYR A 85 2.38 0.96 -6.58
N MET A 86 2.84 0.09 -7.48
CA MET A 86 3.89 -0.93 -7.22
C MET A 86 5.08 -0.37 -6.43
N GLU A 87 5.67 0.72 -6.90
CA GLU A 87 6.87 1.32 -6.30
C GLU A 87 6.60 2.09 -4.99
N TYR A 88 5.33 2.35 -4.68
CA TYR A 88 4.90 3.07 -3.48
C TYR A 88 4.41 2.13 -2.37
N HIS A 89 4.25 0.84 -2.67
CA HIS A 89 3.70 -0.12 -1.74
C HIS A 89 4.64 -0.34 -0.54
N PRO A 90 4.21 -0.03 0.70
CA PRO A 90 5.08 -0.19 1.88
C PRO A 90 5.47 -1.64 2.18
N GLY A 91 4.71 -2.62 1.67
CA GLY A 91 5.03 -4.05 1.77
C GLY A 91 5.99 -4.54 0.68
N GLY A 92 6.33 -3.70 -0.30
CA GLY A 92 7.13 -4.08 -1.46
C GLY A 92 6.31 -4.65 -2.62
N GLU A 93 6.89 -4.64 -3.82
CA GLU A 93 6.25 -5.11 -5.04
C GLU A 93 5.91 -6.61 -4.98
N ASP A 94 6.79 -7.42 -4.40
CA ASP A 94 6.62 -8.88 -4.29
C ASP A 94 5.33 -9.27 -3.56
N GLU A 95 4.91 -8.49 -2.57
CA GLU A 95 3.64 -8.74 -1.85
C GLU A 95 2.42 -8.43 -2.71
N LEU A 96 2.47 -7.40 -3.56
CA LEU A 96 1.38 -7.13 -4.52
C LEU A 96 1.32 -8.21 -5.60
N MET A 97 2.48 -8.67 -6.07
CA MET A 97 2.56 -9.68 -7.12
C MET A 97 1.94 -11.02 -6.75
N LYS A 98 1.78 -11.33 -5.45
CA LYS A 98 1.06 -12.53 -4.99
C LYS A 98 -0.41 -12.56 -5.39
N ALA A 99 -1.02 -11.40 -5.65
CA ALA A 99 -2.42 -11.27 -6.04
C ALA A 99 -2.60 -10.72 -7.46
N ALA A 100 -1.52 -10.64 -8.26
CA ALA A 100 -1.56 -10.06 -9.59
C ALA A 100 -2.51 -10.84 -10.52
N GLY A 101 -3.47 -10.14 -11.10
CA GLY A 101 -4.50 -10.72 -11.96
C GLY A 101 -5.49 -11.63 -11.24
N ALA A 102 -5.66 -11.48 -9.92
CA ALA A 102 -6.53 -12.34 -9.11
C ALA A 102 -7.28 -11.57 -8.01
N ASP A 103 -8.17 -12.27 -7.32
CA ASP A 103 -8.78 -11.77 -6.08
C ASP A 103 -7.78 -11.89 -4.92
N GLY A 104 -7.33 -10.74 -4.43
CA GLY A 104 -6.39 -10.59 -3.33
C GLY A 104 -7.05 -10.32 -1.99
N THR A 105 -8.37 -10.46 -1.85
CA THR A 105 -9.12 -10.08 -0.63
C THR A 105 -8.58 -10.77 0.62
N ASP A 106 -8.30 -12.07 0.55
CA ASP A 106 -7.79 -12.82 1.71
C ASP A 106 -6.38 -12.37 2.10
N LEU A 107 -5.49 -12.18 1.12
CA LEU A 107 -4.13 -11.66 1.35
C LEU A 107 -4.19 -10.25 1.94
N PHE A 108 -5.11 -9.43 1.43
CA PHE A 108 -5.35 -8.09 1.89
C PHE A 108 -5.80 -8.09 3.36
N ASP A 109 -6.81 -8.88 3.70
CA ASP A 109 -7.41 -8.92 5.03
C ASP A 109 -6.47 -9.51 6.10
N GLN A 110 -5.57 -10.43 5.71
CA GLN A 110 -4.53 -10.98 6.60
C GLN A 110 -3.48 -9.94 7.00
N VAL A 111 -3.04 -9.10 6.06
CA VAL A 111 -1.98 -8.10 6.29
C VAL A 111 -2.55 -6.81 6.90
N THR A 112 -3.78 -6.46 6.51
CA THR A 112 -4.45 -5.23 6.95
C THR A 112 -5.58 -5.53 7.94
N ALA A 113 -5.22 -6.07 9.11
CA ALA A 113 -6.15 -6.25 10.21
C ALA A 113 -7.00 -4.98 10.45
N ALA A 114 -8.30 -5.18 10.72
CA ALA A 114 -9.44 -4.24 10.83
C ALA A 114 -9.24 -2.85 11.48
N LYS A 115 -8.06 -2.51 12.01
CA LYS A 115 -7.73 -1.25 12.69
C LYS A 115 -7.41 -0.06 11.76
N TRP A 116 -7.08 -0.28 10.49
CA TRP A 116 -6.62 0.81 9.59
C TRP A 116 -7.65 1.28 8.53
N TYR A 117 -8.85 0.71 8.54
CA TYR A 117 -9.69 0.61 7.34
C TYR A 117 -10.39 1.89 6.83
N PRO A 118 -11.08 2.74 7.62
CA PRO A 118 -12.10 3.60 6.99
C PRO A 118 -11.57 4.80 6.19
N ARG A 119 -10.41 5.38 6.54
CA ARG A 119 -9.96 6.67 5.98
C ARG A 119 -8.81 6.59 5.00
N PHE A 120 -8.07 5.48 4.99
CA PHE A 120 -6.81 5.40 4.25
C PHE A 120 -6.98 4.78 2.86
N PHE A 121 -7.82 3.76 2.72
CA PHE A 121 -7.94 2.98 1.49
C PHE A 121 -8.66 3.72 0.36
N ARG A 122 -9.72 4.49 0.66
CA ARG A 122 -10.42 5.35 -0.32
C ARG A 122 -9.56 6.51 -0.87
N LYS A 123 -8.34 6.70 -0.35
CA LYS A 123 -7.38 7.71 -0.84
C LYS A 123 -6.22 7.10 -1.61
N LEU A 124 -6.07 5.79 -1.52
CA LEU A 124 -5.01 5.03 -2.19
C LEU A 124 -5.43 4.65 -3.62
N PHE A 125 -6.72 4.42 -3.84
CA PHE A 125 -7.32 4.09 -5.12
C PHE A 125 -8.51 5.00 -5.42
#